data_AF-A0A0L8FFG0-F1
#
_entry.id   AF-A0A0L8FFG0-F1
#
_cell.length_a   1.000
_cell.length_b   1.000
_cell.length_c   1.000
_cell.angle_alpha   90.00
_cell.angle_beta   90.00
_cell.angle_gamma   90.00
#
_symmetry.space_group_name_H-M   'P 1'
#
loop_
_entity.id
_entity.type
_entity.pdbx_description
1 polymer ?
#
loop_
_entity_poly.entity_id
_entity_poly.type
_entity_poly.pdbx_seq_one_letter_code
_entity_poly.pdbx_strand_id
1 'polypeptide(L)'
;MCIYSGNSLSDTKSPPLPITCFHGDCFVDCVEVLRDYNSTKGLKFILVTEGNGSSKLLDTRKKTVDRIVRFSDSCQDVISALGCPSKVFYKSEDKMMIHSPDAHRRVKSRCSDYFYNYFTMGVDILFDANTHVVKKFILHTNYPGHYNFNMYYRCEFKIPIHIDKPELETGLSEEEPLIITAYSKWDKVQKYLLKPEQRPVILTRSSSTNTSNPFGSTLCYGVHDMIFETMQNHHIASITLYQPSNVSSPTNDIPMC
;
A
#
# COMPACT_ATOMS: atom_id res chain seq x y z
N MET A 1 -24.91 -12.74 -14.84
CA MET A 1 -25.92 -12.78 -13.75
C MET A 1 -25.21 -12.35 -12.49
N CYS A 2 -25.43 -11.12 -12.03
CA CYS A 2 -24.79 -10.60 -10.81
C CYS A 2 -25.80 -10.71 -9.67
N ILE A 3 -25.49 -11.51 -8.65
CA ILE A 3 -26.31 -11.59 -7.43
C ILE A 3 -25.79 -10.48 -6.53
N TYR A 4 -26.60 -9.46 -6.28
CA TYR A 4 -26.34 -8.43 -5.28
C TYR A 4 -27.20 -8.73 -4.05
N SER A 5 -26.66 -8.44 -2.87
CA SER A 5 -27.40 -8.45 -1.60
C SER A 5 -27.86 -7.03 -1.27
N GLY A 6 -29.01 -6.87 -0.64
CA GLY A 6 -29.56 -5.55 -0.27
C GLY A 6 -31.03 -5.40 -0.69
N ASN A 7 -31.76 -4.54 0.04
CA ASN A 7 -33.20 -4.31 -0.19
C ASN A 7 -33.47 -3.14 -1.15
N SER A 8 -32.44 -2.41 -1.57
CA SER A 8 -32.53 -1.24 -2.45
C SER A 8 -31.29 -1.12 -3.34
N LEU A 9 -31.39 -0.35 -4.43
CA LEU A 9 -30.25 -0.01 -5.32
C LEU A 9 -29.11 0.70 -4.57
N SER A 10 -29.42 1.49 -3.55
CA SER A 10 -28.42 2.14 -2.69
C SER A 10 -27.74 1.17 -1.73
N ASP A 11 -28.43 0.10 -1.33
CA ASP A 11 -27.92 -0.91 -0.40
C ASP A 11 -27.29 -2.12 -1.10
N THR A 12 -27.19 -2.11 -2.43
CA THR A 12 -26.62 -3.24 -3.16
C THR A 12 -25.15 -3.43 -2.79
N LYS A 13 -24.86 -4.57 -2.16
CA LYS A 13 -23.52 -5.00 -1.80
C LYS A 13 -23.19 -6.28 -2.57
N SER A 14 -21.97 -6.35 -3.09
CA SER A 14 -21.45 -7.60 -3.65
C SER A 14 -21.43 -8.67 -2.55
N PRO A 15 -21.82 -9.92 -2.86
CA PRO A 15 -21.72 -11.01 -1.90
C PRO A 15 -20.27 -11.19 -1.47
N PRO A 16 -20.02 -11.55 -0.20
CA PRO A 16 -18.66 -11.84 0.25
C PRO A 16 -18.12 -13.07 -0.49
N LEU A 17 -16.79 -13.15 -0.59
CA LEU A 17 -16.13 -14.33 -1.16
C LEU A 17 -16.54 -15.58 -0.33
N PRO A 18 -17.06 -16.65 -0.96
CA PRO A 18 -17.40 -17.87 -0.26
C PRO A 18 -16.18 -18.46 0.44
N ILE A 19 -16.35 -18.96 1.67
CA ILE A 19 -15.25 -19.52 2.47
C ILE A 19 -14.56 -20.69 1.75
N THR A 20 -15.32 -21.47 0.98
CA THR A 20 -14.78 -22.58 0.16
C THR A 20 -13.79 -22.14 -0.90
N CYS A 21 -13.75 -20.85 -1.25
CA CYS A 21 -12.79 -20.28 -2.20
C CYS A 21 -11.48 -19.83 -1.53
N PHE A 22 -11.36 -20.00 -0.20
CA PHE A 22 -10.16 -19.56 0.51
C PHE A 22 -9.00 -20.51 0.28
N HIS A 23 -9.26 -21.81 0.11
CA HIS A 23 -8.24 -22.83 -0.18
C HIS A 23 -7.01 -22.79 0.76
N GLY A 24 -7.22 -22.43 2.02
CA GLY A 24 -6.15 -22.26 3.02
C GLY A 24 -5.40 -20.92 2.96
N ASP A 25 -5.69 -20.05 1.99
CA ASP A 25 -5.11 -18.72 1.90
C ASP A 25 -5.73 -17.74 2.90
N CYS A 26 -4.94 -16.73 3.27
CA CYS A 26 -5.40 -15.57 4.02
C CYS A 26 -5.79 -14.46 3.04
N PHE A 27 -6.99 -13.92 3.24
CA PHE A 27 -7.48 -12.73 2.55
C PHE A 27 -7.48 -11.55 3.52
N VAL A 28 -7.62 -10.34 2.99
CA VAL A 28 -7.78 -9.14 3.80
C VAL A 28 -9.19 -8.59 3.65
N ASP A 29 -9.86 -8.34 4.78
CA ASP A 29 -11.16 -7.65 4.81
C ASP A 29 -10.93 -6.13 4.73
N CYS A 30 -9.91 -5.63 5.44
CA CYS A 30 -9.54 -4.23 5.48
C CYS A 30 -8.07 -4.04 5.91
N VAL A 31 -7.40 -3.03 5.36
CA VAL A 31 -6.06 -2.57 5.78
C VAL A 31 -6.16 -1.17 6.35
N GLU A 32 -5.94 -1.01 7.65
CA GLU A 32 -5.89 0.31 8.28
C GLU A 32 -4.44 0.82 8.27
N VAL A 33 -4.21 1.95 7.61
CA VAL A 33 -2.88 2.58 7.59
C VAL A 33 -2.68 3.32 8.91
N LEU A 34 -1.70 2.85 9.69
CA LEU A 34 -1.37 3.45 10.99
C LEU A 34 -0.51 4.68 10.75
N ARG A 35 -1.08 5.87 10.99
CA ARG A 35 -0.39 7.15 10.83
C ARG A 35 -0.39 7.91 12.16
N ASP A 36 0.70 8.64 12.37
CA ASP A 36 0.87 9.66 13.39
C ASP A 36 1.03 10.99 12.66
N TYR A 37 -0.03 11.79 12.62
CA TYR A 37 -0.13 12.94 11.73
C TYR A 37 0.18 12.57 10.26
N ASN A 38 1.28 13.11 9.73
CA ASN A 38 1.75 12.89 8.36
C ASN A 38 2.81 11.79 8.26
N SER A 39 3.07 11.03 9.33
CA SER A 39 4.06 9.94 9.37
C SER A 39 3.38 8.57 9.47
N THR A 40 3.54 7.76 8.43
CA THR A 40 3.12 6.36 8.41
C THR A 40 4.05 5.51 9.27
N LYS A 41 3.46 4.74 10.20
CA LYS A 41 4.18 3.82 11.10
C LYS A 41 4.06 2.37 10.67
N GLY A 42 3.00 2.01 9.97
CA GLY A 42 2.75 0.64 9.54
C GLY A 42 1.34 0.42 9.05
N LEU A 43 0.97 -0.85 8.96
CA LEU A 43 -0.32 -1.33 8.50
C LEU A 43 -0.92 -2.29 9.53
N LYS A 44 -2.20 -2.11 9.84
CA LYS A 44 -3.00 -3.10 10.54
C LYS A 44 -3.86 -3.83 9.51
N PHE A 45 -3.69 -5.14 9.45
CA PHE A 45 -4.42 -6.06 8.58
C PHE A 45 -5.54 -6.72 9.37
N ILE A 46 -6.77 -6.58 8.89
CA ILE A 46 -7.91 -7.36 9.35
C ILE A 46 -8.01 -8.56 8.42
N LEU A 47 -7.32 -9.65 8.80
CA LEU A 47 -7.19 -10.85 7.99
C LEU A 47 -8.41 -11.74 8.15
N VAL A 48 -8.73 -12.44 7.07
CA VAL A 48 -9.76 -13.46 7.03
C VAL A 48 -9.13 -14.77 6.58
N THR A 49 -9.39 -15.83 7.32
CA THR A 49 -8.95 -17.18 6.98
C THR A 49 -10.03 -18.22 7.28
N GLU A 50 -9.82 -19.40 6.74
CA GLU A 50 -10.59 -20.59 7.03
C GLU A 50 -10.34 -21.05 8.48
N GLY A 51 -11.39 -21.26 9.26
CA GLY A 51 -11.31 -21.75 10.62
C GLY A 51 -12.18 -22.99 10.85
N ASN A 52 -11.71 -23.88 11.72
CA ASN A 52 -12.50 -25.02 12.16
C ASN A 52 -13.63 -24.54 13.09
N GLY A 53 -14.88 -24.89 12.76
CA GLY A 53 -16.00 -24.71 13.67
C GLY A 53 -15.85 -25.57 14.93
N SER A 54 -16.42 -25.11 16.05
CA SER A 54 -16.45 -25.85 17.32
C SER A 54 -17.42 -27.05 17.34
N SER A 55 -18.08 -27.36 16.23
CA SER A 55 -19.13 -28.39 16.15
C SER A 55 -18.59 -29.71 15.62
N LYS A 56 -19.28 -30.82 15.96
CA LYS A 56 -18.96 -32.20 15.52
C LYS A 56 -19.15 -32.41 14.01
N LEU A 57 -19.69 -31.43 13.30
CA LEU A 57 -19.77 -31.36 11.84
C LEU A 57 -18.67 -30.41 11.36
N LEU A 58 -17.91 -30.82 10.34
CA LEU A 58 -16.84 -30.09 9.66
C LEU A 58 -17.37 -28.85 8.91
N ASP A 59 -18.10 -27.97 9.58
CA ASP A 59 -18.54 -26.71 9.02
C ASP A 59 -17.41 -25.70 9.09
N THR A 60 -16.88 -25.39 7.92
CA THR A 60 -15.88 -24.36 7.72
C THR A 60 -16.45 -22.99 8.07
N ARG A 61 -15.79 -22.24 8.97
CA ARG A 61 -16.22 -20.89 9.36
C ARG A 61 -15.18 -19.83 9.03
N LYS A 62 -15.64 -18.62 8.71
CA LYS A 62 -14.82 -17.43 8.54
C LYS A 62 -14.22 -17.06 9.90
N LYS A 63 -12.88 -17.03 10.02
CA LYS A 63 -12.18 -16.52 11.19
C LYS A 63 -11.49 -15.22 10.83
N THR A 64 -11.69 -14.20 11.64
CA THR A 64 -11.03 -12.90 11.50
C THR A 64 -9.91 -12.77 12.52
N VAL A 65 -8.75 -12.26 12.10
CA VAL A 65 -7.59 -12.02 12.97
C VAL A 65 -6.95 -10.68 12.61
N ASP A 66 -6.68 -9.87 13.63
CA ASP A 66 -5.99 -8.59 13.47
C ASP A 66 -4.49 -8.79 13.61
N ARG A 67 -3.72 -8.27 12.65
CA ARG A 67 -2.26 -8.34 12.61
C ARG A 67 -1.68 -6.99 12.25
N ILE A 68 -0.52 -6.65 12.80
CA ILE A 68 0.14 -5.38 12.54
C ILE A 68 1.51 -5.67 11.97
N VAL A 69 1.87 -4.96 10.90
CA VAL A 69 3.23 -4.94 10.34
C VAL A 69 3.68 -3.49 10.26
N ARG A 70 4.85 -3.20 10.79
CA ARG A 70 5.43 -1.86 10.86
C ARG A 70 6.61 -1.73 9.93
N PHE A 71 6.99 -0.48 9.66
CA PHE A 71 8.32 -0.24 9.12
C PHE A 71 9.37 -0.74 10.10
N SER A 72 10.51 -1.20 9.58
CA SER A 72 11.60 -1.81 10.35
C SER A 72 11.32 -3.21 10.92
N ASP A 73 10.13 -3.80 10.73
CA ASP A 73 9.90 -5.21 11.04
C ASP A 73 10.77 -6.12 10.17
N SER A 74 11.26 -7.23 10.72
CA SER A 74 12.06 -8.21 9.98
C SER A 74 11.18 -9.05 9.04
N CYS A 75 11.78 -9.74 8.07
CA CYS A 75 11.02 -10.66 7.24
C CYS A 75 10.36 -11.80 8.04
N GLN A 76 10.96 -12.24 9.15
CA GLN A 76 10.39 -13.22 10.07
C GLN A 76 9.15 -12.67 10.78
N ASP A 77 9.18 -11.42 11.23
CA ASP A 77 8.03 -10.78 11.86
C ASP A 77 6.86 -10.67 10.88
N VAL A 78 7.14 -10.27 9.64
CA VAL A 78 6.13 -10.20 8.57
C VAL A 78 5.51 -11.57 8.28
N ILE A 79 6.33 -12.62 8.14
CA ILE A 79 5.83 -13.99 7.88
C ILE A 79 5.04 -14.51 9.07
N SER A 80 5.48 -14.23 10.29
CA SER A 80 4.75 -14.60 11.51
C SER A 80 3.39 -13.91 11.60
N ALA A 81 3.31 -12.66 11.14
CA ALA A 81 2.07 -11.90 11.13
C ALA A 81 1.11 -12.31 10.00
N LEU A 82 1.60 -12.41 8.75
CA LEU A 82 0.77 -12.53 7.54
C LEU A 82 0.78 -13.92 6.89
N GLY A 83 1.71 -14.79 7.26
CA GLY A 83 1.99 -16.04 6.57
C GLY A 83 3.01 -15.89 5.45
N CYS A 84 3.19 -16.96 4.67
CA CYS A 84 4.13 -16.95 3.54
C CYS A 84 3.63 -16.04 2.40
N PRO A 85 4.53 -15.30 1.73
CA PRO A 85 4.14 -14.53 0.54
C PRO A 85 3.83 -15.47 -0.63
N SER A 86 2.92 -15.04 -1.50
CA SER A 86 2.60 -15.76 -2.74
C SER A 86 3.79 -15.80 -3.71
N LYS A 87 4.61 -14.74 -3.71
CA LYS A 87 5.83 -14.66 -4.52
C LYS A 87 6.88 -13.78 -3.87
N VAL A 88 8.15 -14.10 -4.10
CA VAL A 88 9.30 -13.25 -3.77
C VAL A 88 9.92 -12.73 -5.05
N PHE A 89 10.16 -11.41 -5.13
CA PHE A 89 10.77 -10.77 -6.29
C PHE A 89 11.97 -9.90 -5.88
N TYR A 90 13.12 -10.12 -6.49
CA TYR A 90 14.33 -9.34 -6.23
C TYR A 90 14.42 -8.18 -7.22
N LYS A 91 14.57 -6.96 -6.70
CA LYS A 91 14.67 -5.74 -7.51
C LYS A 91 15.94 -5.81 -8.36
N SER A 92 15.79 -5.69 -9.68
CA SER A 92 16.94 -5.44 -10.56
C SER A 92 17.60 -4.09 -10.23
N GLU A 93 18.87 -3.89 -10.59
CA GLU A 93 19.60 -2.64 -10.32
C GLU A 93 18.74 -1.39 -10.55
N ASP A 94 18.79 -0.44 -9.62
CA ASP A 94 17.93 0.74 -9.62
C ASP A 94 18.29 1.67 -10.78
N LYS A 95 17.46 1.68 -11.82
CA LYS A 95 17.67 2.49 -13.03
C LYS A 95 17.73 3.99 -12.76
N MET A 96 17.18 4.48 -11.63
CA MET A 96 17.26 5.89 -11.25
C MET A 96 18.59 6.25 -10.59
N MET A 97 19.39 5.27 -10.16
CA MET A 97 20.70 5.53 -9.53
C MET A 97 21.67 6.25 -10.45
N ILE A 98 21.55 6.08 -11.78
CA ILE A 98 22.42 6.76 -12.76
C ILE A 98 22.28 8.30 -12.72
N HIS A 99 21.15 8.79 -12.20
CA HIS A 99 20.87 10.22 -12.08
C HIS A 99 21.26 10.79 -10.71
N SER A 100 21.77 9.95 -9.79
CA SER A 100 22.25 10.42 -8.50
C SER A 100 23.63 11.06 -8.66
N PRO A 101 23.86 12.28 -8.14
CA PRO A 101 25.16 12.95 -8.23
C PRO A 101 26.30 12.16 -7.57
N ASP A 102 25.98 11.24 -6.64
CA ASP A 102 26.94 10.36 -5.96
C ASP A 102 26.97 8.92 -6.53
N ALA A 103 26.51 8.70 -7.76
CA ALA A 103 26.46 7.37 -8.38
C ALA A 103 27.82 6.62 -8.33
N HIS A 104 28.93 7.35 -8.44
CA HIS A 104 30.29 6.79 -8.40
C HIS A 104 30.80 6.47 -6.98
N ARG A 105 30.21 7.08 -5.94
CA ARG A 105 30.70 7.02 -4.56
C ARG A 105 30.01 5.92 -3.73
N ARG A 106 28.84 5.44 -4.18
CA ARG A 106 28.11 4.36 -3.52
C ARG A 106 28.56 3.03 -4.08
N VAL A 107 29.27 2.24 -3.26
CA VAL A 107 29.59 0.84 -3.54
C VAL A 107 28.33 0.14 -4.03
N LYS A 108 28.40 -0.54 -5.19
CA LYS A 108 27.29 -1.37 -5.67
C LYS A 108 26.90 -2.32 -4.53
N SER A 109 25.68 -2.18 -4.02
CA SER A 109 25.15 -3.15 -3.05
C SER A 109 25.24 -4.53 -3.69
N ARG A 110 25.93 -5.47 -3.04
CA ARG A 110 26.02 -6.87 -3.53
C ARG A 110 24.66 -7.56 -3.48
N CYS A 111 23.73 -7.03 -2.69
CA CYS A 111 22.39 -7.57 -2.49
C CYS A 111 21.35 -6.59 -3.03
N SER A 112 20.31 -7.13 -3.67
CA SER A 112 19.15 -6.38 -4.16
C SER A 112 18.03 -6.37 -3.13
N ASP A 113 17.36 -5.22 -2.97
CA ASP A 113 16.11 -5.14 -2.21
C ASP A 113 15.11 -6.15 -2.80
N TYR A 114 14.24 -6.72 -1.97
CA TYR A 114 13.32 -7.76 -2.41
C TYR A 114 11.90 -7.55 -1.89
N PHE A 115 10.93 -8.02 -2.64
CA PHE A 115 9.51 -7.89 -2.37
C PHE A 115 8.94 -9.21 -1.90
N TYR A 116 8.06 -9.14 -0.90
CA TYR A 116 7.04 -10.15 -0.64
C TYR A 116 5.73 -9.68 -1.27
N ASN A 117 5.21 -10.46 -2.21
CA ASN A 117 3.96 -10.19 -2.89
C ASN A 117 2.85 -11.03 -2.26
N TYR A 118 1.83 -10.37 -1.69
CA TYR A 118 0.63 -11.00 -1.14
C TYR A 118 -0.55 -10.72 -2.06
N PHE A 119 -0.71 -11.55 -3.11
CA PHE A 119 -1.71 -11.31 -4.16
C PHE A 119 -3.14 -11.33 -3.62
N THR A 120 -3.45 -12.21 -2.67
CA THR A 120 -4.78 -12.33 -2.03
C THR A 120 -5.11 -11.16 -1.10
N MET A 121 -4.08 -10.43 -0.63
CA MET A 121 -4.24 -9.25 0.22
C MET A 121 -4.15 -7.93 -0.58
N GLY A 122 -3.69 -7.98 -1.82
CA GLY A 122 -3.46 -6.78 -2.63
C GLY A 122 -2.29 -5.92 -2.15
N VAL A 123 -1.29 -6.52 -1.49
CA VAL A 123 -0.18 -5.79 -0.88
C VAL A 123 1.17 -6.35 -1.33
N ASP A 124 2.12 -5.47 -1.64
CA ASP A 124 3.54 -5.80 -1.69
C ASP A 124 4.30 -5.15 -0.54
N ILE A 125 5.27 -5.87 0.02
CA ILE A 125 6.14 -5.39 1.10
C ILE A 125 7.58 -5.45 0.60
N LEU A 126 8.24 -4.30 0.53
CA LEU A 126 9.64 -4.18 0.13
C LEU A 126 10.55 -4.25 1.36
N PHE A 127 11.54 -5.12 1.31
CA PHE A 127 12.60 -5.25 2.31
C PHE A 127 13.91 -4.66 1.80
N ASP A 128 14.65 -4.02 2.71
CA ASP A 128 16.01 -3.59 2.44
C ASP A 128 16.95 -4.80 2.34
N ALA A 129 17.83 -4.81 1.35
CA ALA A 129 18.73 -5.93 1.09
C ALA A 129 19.80 -6.14 2.17
N ASN A 130 20.15 -5.08 2.92
CA ASN A 130 21.24 -5.12 3.88
C ASN A 130 20.72 -5.43 5.28
N THR A 131 19.61 -4.79 5.67
CA THR A 131 19.05 -4.95 7.02
C THR A 131 17.92 -5.97 7.09
N HIS A 132 17.37 -6.41 5.95
CA HIS A 132 16.25 -7.37 5.87
C HIS A 132 14.99 -6.90 6.60
N VAL A 133 14.80 -5.58 6.70
CA VAL A 133 13.63 -4.98 7.34
C VAL A 133 12.72 -4.28 6.34
N VAL A 134 11.45 -4.12 6.72
CA VAL A 134 10.44 -3.44 5.89
C VAL A 134 10.81 -1.99 5.63
N LYS A 135 10.84 -1.64 4.33
CA LYS A 135 11.21 -0.33 3.79
C LYS A 135 10.03 0.39 3.14
N LYS A 136 9.13 -0.33 2.45
CA LYS A 136 7.95 0.21 1.77
C LYS A 136 6.79 -0.77 1.78
N PHE A 137 5.58 -0.22 1.75
CA PHE A 137 4.35 -0.97 1.46
C PHE A 137 3.73 -0.46 0.15
N ILE A 138 3.18 -1.34 -0.66
CA ILE A 138 2.45 -1.00 -1.88
C ILE A 138 1.06 -1.60 -1.77
N LEU A 139 0.03 -0.76 -1.82
CA LEU A 139 -1.38 -1.14 -1.74
C LEU A 139 -2.01 -1.05 -3.13
N HIS A 140 -2.55 -2.16 -3.65
CA HIS A 140 -3.13 -2.22 -5.00
C HIS A 140 -4.66 -2.16 -4.97
N THR A 141 -5.27 -1.35 -5.83
CA THR A 141 -6.75 -1.19 -5.88
C THR A 141 -7.45 -2.08 -6.91
N ASN A 142 -6.68 -2.72 -7.80
CA ASN A 142 -7.17 -3.64 -8.83
C ASN A 142 -8.29 -3.02 -9.71
N TYR A 143 -8.04 -1.86 -10.33
CA TYR A 143 -8.94 -1.27 -11.32
C TYR A 143 -8.67 -1.79 -12.75
N PRO A 144 -9.73 -2.08 -13.54
CA PRO A 144 -9.57 -2.37 -14.96
C PRO A 144 -8.87 -1.23 -15.71
N GLY A 145 -8.05 -1.58 -16.69
CA GLY A 145 -7.24 -0.61 -17.42
C GLY A 145 -5.91 -0.26 -16.74
N HIS A 146 -5.56 -0.92 -15.65
CA HIS A 146 -4.20 -0.86 -15.10
C HIS A 146 -3.40 -2.08 -15.55
N TYR A 147 -2.08 -1.92 -15.65
CA TYR A 147 -1.17 -2.98 -16.07
C TYR A 147 -1.22 -4.22 -15.15
N ASN A 148 -1.43 -4.03 -13.84
CA ASN A 148 -1.51 -5.11 -12.86
C ASN A 148 -2.97 -5.60 -12.63
N PHE A 149 -3.93 -5.21 -13.47
CA PHE A 149 -5.32 -5.63 -13.31
C PHE A 149 -5.42 -7.17 -13.31
N ASN A 150 -6.20 -7.71 -12.39
CA ASN A 150 -6.41 -9.14 -12.17
C ASN A 150 -5.17 -9.91 -11.68
N MET A 151 -4.06 -9.24 -11.35
CA MET A 151 -2.92 -9.86 -10.68
C MET A 151 -3.05 -9.86 -9.15
N TYR A 152 -3.73 -8.85 -8.61
CA TYR A 152 -3.95 -8.67 -7.17
C TYR A 152 -5.43 -8.63 -6.85
N TYR A 153 -5.80 -9.11 -5.67
CA TYR A 153 -7.05 -8.69 -5.04
C TYR A 153 -7.00 -7.20 -4.71
N ARG A 154 -8.16 -6.56 -4.65
CA ARG A 154 -8.24 -5.17 -4.20
C ARG A 154 -7.89 -5.12 -2.72
N CYS A 155 -6.90 -4.31 -2.38
CA CYS A 155 -6.60 -3.98 -1.00
C CYS A 155 -7.62 -2.94 -0.51
N GLU A 156 -8.51 -3.38 0.39
CA GLU A 156 -9.53 -2.54 1.03
C GLU A 156 -8.90 -1.67 2.12
N PHE A 157 -8.08 -0.70 1.71
CA PHE A 157 -7.35 0.15 2.66
C PHE A 157 -8.18 1.34 3.17
N LYS A 158 -7.80 1.85 4.33
CA LYS A 158 -8.24 3.12 4.92
C LYS A 158 -7.04 3.93 5.37
N ILE A 159 -6.86 5.11 4.79
CA ILE A 159 -5.78 6.03 5.15
C ILE A 159 -6.38 7.28 5.79
N PRO A 160 -6.19 7.49 7.10
CA PRO A 160 -6.61 8.73 7.74
C PRO A 160 -5.69 9.88 7.32
N ILE A 161 -6.28 10.99 6.88
CA ILE A 161 -5.58 12.22 6.52
C ILE A 161 -6.00 13.31 7.50
N HIS A 162 -5.00 13.96 8.10
CA HIS A 162 -5.19 15.18 8.88
C HIS A 162 -5.14 16.38 7.93
N ILE A 163 -6.17 17.23 7.98
CA ILE A 163 -6.24 18.47 7.21
C ILE A 163 -6.02 19.61 8.18
N ASP A 164 -4.94 20.35 8.00
CA ASP A 164 -4.70 21.59 8.74
C ASP A 164 -5.64 22.66 8.16
N LYS A 165 -6.80 22.88 8.78
CA LYS A 165 -7.66 24.01 8.43
C LYS A 165 -7.03 25.30 8.98
N PRO A 166 -7.01 26.41 8.21
CA PRO A 166 -6.62 27.71 8.76
C PRO A 166 -7.59 28.09 9.89
N GLU A 167 -7.03 28.64 10.98
CA GLU A 167 -7.59 28.82 12.34
C GLU A 167 -8.85 29.72 12.48
N LEU A 168 -9.75 29.77 11.50
CA LEU A 168 -10.85 30.75 11.46
C LEU A 168 -12.25 30.22 11.77
N GLU A 169 -12.43 28.93 12.09
CA GLU A 169 -13.75 28.42 12.50
C GLU A 169 -13.63 27.61 13.80
N THR A 170 -13.70 28.33 14.92
CA THR A 170 -13.90 27.83 16.27
C THR A 170 -15.32 27.26 16.43
N GLY A 171 -15.43 25.99 16.83
CA GLY A 171 -16.69 25.46 17.37
C GLY A 171 -16.84 23.94 17.32
N LEU A 172 -16.42 23.26 18.38
CA LEU A 172 -16.93 21.98 18.90
C LEU A 172 -17.51 20.98 17.86
N SER A 173 -16.64 20.25 17.18
CA SER A 173 -16.85 18.84 16.84
C SER A 173 -15.47 18.19 16.66
N GLU A 174 -15.27 16.99 17.21
CA GLU A 174 -14.12 16.16 16.84
C GLU A 174 -14.26 15.86 15.35
N GLU A 175 -13.62 16.67 14.48
CA GLU A 175 -13.77 16.49 13.04
C GLU A 175 -13.17 15.14 12.63
N GLU A 176 -14.01 14.27 12.08
CA GLU A 176 -13.58 12.96 11.58
C GLU A 176 -12.46 13.15 10.53
N PRO A 177 -11.33 12.43 10.66
CA PRO A 177 -10.25 12.53 9.69
C PRO A 177 -10.73 12.11 8.30
N LEU A 178 -10.28 12.80 7.25
CA LEU A 178 -10.60 12.42 5.88
C LEU A 178 -10.00 11.03 5.60
N ILE A 179 -10.84 10.04 5.30
CA ILE A 179 -10.38 8.67 5.01
C ILE A 179 -10.26 8.46 3.50
N ILE A 180 -9.04 8.23 3.03
CA ILE A 180 -8.80 7.77 1.66
C ILE A 180 -8.97 6.25 1.62
N THR A 181 -9.73 5.76 0.64
CA THR A 181 -10.01 4.35 0.42
C THR A 181 -9.61 3.92 -0.98
N ALA A 182 -9.68 2.62 -1.27
CA ALA A 182 -9.48 2.08 -2.61
C ALA A 182 -10.45 2.66 -3.67
N TYR A 183 -11.57 3.25 -3.22
CA TYR A 183 -12.60 3.83 -4.07
C TYR A 183 -12.46 5.36 -4.25
N SER A 184 -11.53 5.98 -3.52
CA SER A 184 -11.28 7.42 -3.63
C SER A 184 -10.73 7.77 -5.02
N LYS A 185 -11.17 8.91 -5.54
CA LYS A 185 -10.71 9.46 -6.81
C LYS A 185 -9.63 10.52 -6.58
N TRP A 186 -8.60 10.49 -7.43
CA TRP A 186 -7.45 11.37 -7.28
C TRP A 186 -7.80 12.85 -7.43
N ASP A 187 -8.72 13.20 -8.33
CA ASP A 187 -9.19 14.57 -8.56
C ASP A 187 -9.77 15.24 -7.31
N LYS A 188 -10.37 14.44 -6.41
CA LYS A 188 -10.85 14.87 -5.10
C LYS A 188 -9.72 14.90 -4.08
N VAL A 189 -8.92 13.84 -4.02
CA VAL A 189 -7.81 13.69 -3.05
C VAL A 189 -6.76 14.80 -3.22
N GLN A 190 -6.39 15.12 -4.45
CA GLN A 190 -5.34 16.11 -4.74
C GLN A 190 -5.66 17.51 -4.19
N LYS A 191 -6.95 17.86 -4.03
CA LYS A 191 -7.37 19.17 -3.49
C LYS A 191 -6.93 19.38 -2.04
N TYR A 192 -6.77 18.29 -1.30
CA TYR A 192 -6.39 18.31 0.11
C TYR A 192 -4.88 18.08 0.31
N LEU A 193 -4.24 17.31 -0.58
CA LEU A 193 -2.87 16.85 -0.37
C LEU A 193 -1.81 17.54 -1.24
N LEU A 194 -2.19 18.00 -2.43
CA LEU A 194 -1.22 18.48 -3.42
C LEU A 194 -1.09 20.01 -3.35
N LYS A 195 0.15 20.50 -3.27
CA LYS A 195 0.43 21.93 -3.47
C LYS A 195 0.37 22.27 -4.98
N PRO A 196 -0.10 23.46 -5.38
CA PRO A 196 -0.28 23.83 -6.80
C PRO A 196 0.97 23.66 -7.68
N GLU A 197 2.15 23.76 -7.09
CA GLU A 197 3.44 23.74 -7.81
C GLU A 197 3.95 22.31 -8.09
N GLN A 198 3.35 21.30 -7.47
CA GLN A 198 3.88 19.95 -7.49
C GLN A 198 3.47 19.19 -8.75
N ARG A 199 4.45 18.76 -9.55
CA ARG A 199 4.22 18.02 -10.80
C ARG A 199 4.34 16.51 -10.59
N PRO A 200 3.50 15.69 -11.25
CA PRO A 200 3.63 14.24 -11.21
C PRO A 200 4.85 13.75 -11.99
N VAL A 201 5.33 12.57 -11.61
CA VAL A 201 6.24 11.77 -12.42
C VAL A 201 5.42 10.88 -13.35
N ILE A 202 5.76 10.85 -14.63
CA ILE A 202 5.11 9.95 -15.60
C ILE A 202 5.75 8.57 -15.51
N LEU A 203 4.95 7.55 -15.22
CA LEU A 203 5.37 6.16 -15.19
C LEU A 203 4.91 5.44 -16.46
N THR A 204 5.87 5.08 -17.30
CA THR A 204 5.64 4.26 -18.50
C THR A 204 6.19 2.86 -18.27
N ARG A 205 5.31 1.87 -18.21
CA ARG A 205 5.71 0.45 -18.14
C ARG A 205 6.01 -0.05 -19.55
N SER A 206 7.26 0.11 -19.99
CA SER A 206 7.80 -0.55 -21.18
C SER A 206 8.39 -1.91 -20.78
N SER A 207 7.74 -2.99 -21.19
CA SER A 207 8.21 -4.36 -20.95
C SER A 207 9.48 -4.63 -21.77
N SER A 208 10.45 -5.34 -21.20
CA SER A 208 11.63 -5.84 -21.94
C SER A 208 11.27 -6.93 -22.96
N THR A 209 10.07 -7.50 -22.88
CA THR A 209 9.58 -8.64 -23.68
C THR A 209 8.57 -8.27 -24.77
N ASN A 210 8.59 -7.03 -25.31
CA ASN A 210 7.71 -6.60 -26.41
C ASN A 210 6.18 -6.66 -26.14
N THR A 211 5.75 -6.85 -24.89
CA THR A 211 4.35 -6.66 -24.49
C THR A 211 4.15 -5.19 -24.11
N SER A 212 3.81 -4.34 -25.07
CA SER A 212 3.48 -2.94 -24.81
C SER A 212 2.29 -2.87 -23.84
N ASN A 213 2.40 -2.06 -22.79
CA ASN A 213 1.27 -1.78 -21.90
C ASN A 213 0.16 -1.10 -22.73
N PRO A 214 -1.01 -1.75 -22.94
CA PRO A 214 -2.04 -1.23 -23.84
C PRO A 214 -2.81 -0.04 -23.23
N PHE A 215 -2.65 0.21 -21.93
CA PHE A 215 -3.42 1.21 -21.20
C PHE A 215 -2.72 2.57 -21.07
N GLY A 216 -1.52 2.71 -21.64
CA GLY A 216 -0.73 3.95 -21.56
C GLY A 216 -0.03 4.15 -20.21
N SER A 217 0.52 5.34 -20.02
CA SER A 217 1.26 5.70 -18.81
C SER A 217 0.34 6.07 -17.64
N THR A 218 0.86 5.93 -16.42
CA THR A 218 0.24 6.40 -15.18
C THR A 218 1.00 7.61 -14.63
N LEU A 219 0.36 8.38 -13.76
CA LEU A 219 0.95 9.55 -13.10
C LEU A 219 1.19 9.26 -11.63
N CYS A 220 2.41 9.49 -11.16
CA CYS A 220 2.81 9.28 -9.78
C CYS A 220 2.96 10.62 -9.04
N TYR A 221 2.19 10.80 -7.97
CA TYR A 221 2.21 12.00 -7.13
C TYR A 221 2.72 11.65 -5.73
N GLY A 222 3.84 12.23 -5.30
CA GLY A 222 4.44 11.98 -3.98
C GLY A 222 4.01 13.02 -2.94
N VAL A 223 3.21 12.67 -1.94
CA VAL A 223 2.71 13.60 -0.90
C VAL A 223 2.68 12.92 0.46
N HIS A 224 3.07 13.62 1.52
CA HIS A 224 3.03 13.16 2.91
C HIS A 224 3.43 11.70 3.08
N ASP A 225 4.65 11.33 2.67
CA ASP A 225 5.22 9.97 2.79
C ASP A 225 4.51 8.84 2.01
N MET A 226 3.66 9.25 1.07
CA MET A 226 2.92 8.39 0.16
C MET A 226 3.21 8.74 -1.29
N ILE A 227 3.13 7.76 -2.18
CA ILE A 227 3.12 7.98 -3.64
C ILE A 227 1.83 7.40 -4.18
N PHE A 228 1.00 8.25 -4.78
CA PHE A 228 -0.23 7.85 -5.46
C PHE A 228 0.07 7.62 -6.93
N GLU A 229 -0.04 6.36 -7.38
CA GLU A 229 -0.08 6.04 -8.80
C GLU A 229 -1.52 6.19 -9.29
N THR A 230 -1.72 7.01 -10.31
CA THR A 230 -3.05 7.38 -10.80
C THR A 230 -3.17 7.11 -12.28
N MET A 231 -4.35 6.62 -12.66
CA MET A 231 -4.72 6.36 -14.05
C MET A 231 -5.31 7.62 -14.70
N GLN A 232 -5.43 7.60 -16.03
CA GLN A 232 -6.00 8.70 -16.81
C GLN A 232 -7.45 9.05 -16.41
N ASN A 233 -8.20 8.10 -15.86
CA ASN A 233 -9.59 8.27 -15.39
C ASN A 233 -9.69 8.64 -13.90
N HIS A 234 -8.59 9.14 -13.32
CA HIS A 234 -8.47 9.57 -11.92
C HIS A 234 -8.69 8.47 -10.87
N HIS A 235 -8.77 7.19 -11.27
CA HIS A 235 -8.65 6.11 -10.29
C HIS A 235 -7.22 6.01 -9.78
N ILE A 236 -7.09 5.82 -8.46
CA ILE A 236 -5.83 5.49 -7.83
C ILE A 236 -5.58 4.01 -8.11
N ALA A 237 -4.50 3.68 -8.81
CA ALA A 237 -4.13 2.30 -9.12
C ALA A 237 -3.37 1.62 -7.98
N SER A 238 -2.46 2.37 -7.37
CA SER A 238 -1.70 1.91 -6.21
C SER A 238 -1.27 3.07 -5.32
N ILE A 239 -1.04 2.79 -4.05
CA ILE A 239 -0.43 3.72 -3.09
C ILE A 239 0.82 3.07 -2.54
N THR A 240 1.97 3.73 -2.69
CA THR A 240 3.22 3.33 -2.06
C THR A 240 3.44 4.14 -0.80
N LEU A 241 3.55 3.48 0.35
CA LEU A 241 3.90 4.09 1.64
C LEU A 241 5.39 3.88 1.90
N TYR A 242 6.08 4.91 2.36
CA TYR A 242 7.50 4.83 2.71
C TYR A 242 7.80 5.75 3.89
N GLN A 243 8.88 5.49 4.61
CA GLN A 243 9.40 6.46 5.57
C GLN A 243 10.48 7.31 4.89
N PRO A 244 10.43 8.65 5.03
CA PRO A 244 11.57 9.46 4.64
C PRO A 244 12.77 9.03 5.47
N SER A 245 13.93 8.85 4.82
CA SER A 245 15.17 8.63 5.55
C SER A 245 15.34 9.82 6.51
N ASN A 246 15.47 9.56 7.81
CA ASN A 246 15.93 10.59 8.74
C ASN A 246 17.27 11.08 8.18
N VAL A 247 17.28 12.28 7.60
CA VAL A 247 18.54 13.00 7.39
C VAL A 247 19.04 13.18 8.82
N SER A 248 20.08 12.42 9.18
CA SER A 248 20.80 12.63 10.42
C SER A 248 21.05 14.13 10.53
N SER A 249 20.43 14.77 11.52
CA SER A 249 20.81 16.11 11.93
C SER A 249 22.34 16.14 12.00
N PRO A 250 23.01 17.15 11.43
CA PRO A 250 24.46 17.22 11.50
C PRO A 250 24.84 17.09 12.97
N THR A 251 25.66 16.09 13.26
CA THR A 251 26.31 15.94 14.55
C THR A 251 26.94 17.28 14.87
N ASN A 252 26.46 17.96 15.91
CA ASN A 252 27.17 19.08 16.48
C ASN A 252 28.54 18.55 16.89
N ASP A 253 29.56 18.83 16.08
CA ASP A 253 30.95 18.73 16.47
C ASP A 253 31.12 19.65 17.68
N ILE A 254 31.16 19.03 18.86
CA ILE A 254 31.57 19.69 20.08
C ILE A 254 33.07 19.96 19.90
N PRO A 255 33.54 21.23 19.92
CA PRO A 255 34.96 21.48 19.92
C PRO A 255 35.53 20.93 21.21
N MET A 256 36.52 20.03 21.11
CA MET A 256 37.35 19.68 22.26
C MET A 256 38.02 20.97 22.76
N CYS A 257 37.79 21.29 24.04
CA CYS A 257 38.68 22.13 24.83
C CYS A 257 39.58 21.23 25.67
#